data_AF-A0A7Y0XCU9-F1
#
_entry.id   AF-A0A7Y0XCU9-F1
#
_cell.length_a   1.000
_cell.length_b   1.000
_cell.length_c   1.000
_cell.angle_alpha   90.00
_cell.angle_beta   90.00
_cell.angle_gamma   90.00
#
_symmetry.space_group_name_H-M   'P 1'
#
loop_
_entity.id
_entity.type
_entity.pdbx_description
1 polymer ?
#
loop_
_entity_poly.entity_id
_entity_poly.type
_entity_poly.pdbx_seq_one_letter_code
_entity_poly.pdbx_strand_id
1 'polypeptide(L)'
;PFDFEKDSRAWGYADLTENRVDIEAPPMTLENATGRITFDNDVVTTSGLSAELLQQPISLDFHGESAEQGYNVTINTLGDWDVEPLKPYVGERWLNLVSGHAPWQMDIDLQLNDVGFTYQLEVLAQLNRLASQYPYPLAKKIGESGQAKLQASG
;
A
#
# COMPACT_ATOMS: atom_id res chain seq x y z
N PRO A 1 23.84 -11.34 39.44
CA PRO A 1 24.87 -11.17 38.40
C PRO A 1 24.22 -11.19 37.01
N PHE A 2 24.15 -10.04 36.34
CA PHE A 2 23.72 -9.98 34.95
C PHE A 2 24.94 -10.27 34.07
N ASP A 3 24.76 -11.16 33.09
CA ASP A 3 25.80 -11.57 32.14
C ASP A 3 25.86 -10.53 31.03
N PHE A 4 26.89 -9.68 31.04
CA PHE A 4 27.06 -8.56 30.11
C PHE A 4 27.63 -8.99 28.75
N GLU A 5 27.84 -10.29 28.50
CA GLU A 5 28.43 -10.80 27.25
C GLU A 5 27.38 -11.21 26.19
N LYS A 6 26.08 -11.10 26.49
CA LYS A 6 25.01 -11.35 25.52
C LYS A 6 24.13 -10.12 25.38
N ASP A 7 24.22 -9.47 24.23
CA ASP A 7 23.21 -8.50 23.82
C ASP A 7 21.82 -9.14 23.88
N SER A 8 20.89 -8.43 24.51
CA SER A 8 19.51 -8.89 24.62
C SER A 8 18.88 -8.87 23.23
N ARG A 9 18.29 -9.99 22.82
CA ARG A 9 17.59 -10.14 21.54
C ARG A 9 16.13 -10.49 21.77
N ALA A 10 15.22 -9.75 21.16
CA ALA A 10 13.79 -10.03 21.15
C ALA A 10 13.36 -10.39 19.72
N TRP A 11 12.76 -11.56 19.53
CA TRP A 11 12.32 -12.00 18.21
C TRP A 11 11.03 -12.78 18.31
N GLY A 12 10.28 -12.84 17.21
CA GLY A 12 9.01 -13.56 17.16
C GLY A 12 8.23 -13.27 15.89
N TYR A 13 6.95 -13.62 15.94
CA TYR A 13 6.02 -13.39 14.85
C TYR A 13 4.59 -13.24 15.36
N ALA A 14 3.75 -12.63 14.53
CA ALA A 14 2.31 -12.57 14.69
C ALA A 14 1.66 -13.04 13.39
N ASP A 15 0.71 -13.96 13.50
CA ASP A 15 -0.13 -14.37 12.37
C ASP A 15 -1.39 -13.49 12.35
N LEU A 16 -1.66 -12.91 11.19
CA LEU A 16 -2.91 -12.23 10.89
C LEU A 16 -3.84 -13.22 10.19
N THR A 17 -5.08 -13.29 10.64
CA THR A 17 -6.16 -14.12 10.07
C THR A 17 -7.39 -13.25 9.94
N GLU A 18 -7.62 -12.75 8.71
CA GLU A 18 -8.77 -11.89 8.38
C GLU A 18 -8.85 -10.63 9.26
N ASN A 19 -7.69 -10.06 9.58
CA ASN A 19 -7.62 -8.86 10.42
C ASN A 19 -8.00 -7.61 9.62
N ARG A 20 -8.65 -6.67 10.31
CA ARG A 20 -8.71 -5.27 9.86
C ARG A 20 -7.46 -4.53 10.34
N VAL A 21 -6.81 -3.80 9.44
CA VAL A 21 -5.64 -2.96 9.72
C VAL A 21 -5.93 -1.54 9.26
N ASP A 22 -5.93 -0.60 10.20
CA ASP A 22 -6.07 0.83 9.90
C ASP A 22 -4.68 1.49 9.94
N ILE A 23 -4.32 2.18 8.85
CA ILE A 23 -3.07 2.93 8.68
C ILE A 23 -3.42 4.41 8.79
N GLU A 24 -2.73 5.16 9.64
CA GLU A 24 -3.04 6.58 9.88
C GLU A 24 -2.42 7.52 8.83
N ALA A 25 -1.35 7.09 8.18
CA ALA A 25 -0.48 7.95 7.38
C ALA A 25 0.08 7.23 6.13
N PRO A 26 -0.53 7.43 4.95
CA PRO A 26 -1.82 8.08 4.72
C PRO A 26 -2.99 7.25 5.28
N PRO A 27 -4.14 7.87 5.60
CA PRO A 27 -5.33 7.16 6.07
C PRO A 27 -5.79 6.08 5.07
N MET A 28 -5.64 4.83 5.46
CA MET A 28 -6.06 3.67 4.66
C MET A 28 -6.58 2.57 5.58
N THR A 29 -7.55 1.81 5.10
CA THR A 29 -8.04 0.61 5.80
C THR A 29 -7.80 -0.59 4.89
N LEU A 30 -7.07 -1.56 5.42
CA LEU A 30 -6.92 -2.89 4.85
C LEU A 30 -7.89 -3.82 5.56
N GLU A 31 -8.77 -4.45 4.79
CA GLU A 31 -9.68 -5.48 5.30
C GLU A 31 -9.11 -6.87 4.98
N ASN A 32 -9.53 -7.89 5.73
CA ASN A 32 -9.16 -9.29 5.51
C ASN A 32 -7.63 -9.55 5.45
N ALA A 33 -6.83 -8.74 6.14
CA ALA A 33 -5.38 -8.87 6.17
C ALA A 33 -4.98 -10.23 6.76
N THR A 34 -4.27 -11.01 5.96
CA THR A 34 -3.91 -12.40 6.27
C THR A 34 -2.48 -12.68 5.84
N GLY A 35 -1.69 -13.23 6.76
CA GLY A 35 -0.29 -13.55 6.55
C GLY A 35 0.49 -13.46 7.86
N ARG A 36 1.81 -13.35 7.77
CA ARG A 36 2.69 -13.34 8.95
C ARG A 36 3.53 -12.08 9.00
N ILE A 37 3.55 -11.47 10.17
CA ILE A 37 4.50 -10.43 10.53
C ILE A 37 5.58 -11.06 11.39
N THR A 38 6.85 -10.79 11.08
CA THR A 38 8.00 -11.22 11.88
C THR A 38 8.70 -10.01 12.46
N PHE A 39 9.27 -10.15 13.64
CA PHE A 39 10.14 -9.13 14.22
C PHE A 39 11.42 -9.74 14.78
N ASP A 40 12.52 -9.00 14.67
CA ASP A 40 13.82 -9.30 15.25
C ASP A 40 14.46 -7.98 15.69
N ASN A 41 14.43 -7.74 17.01
CA ASN A 41 14.73 -6.46 17.64
C ASN A 41 13.91 -5.32 17.02
N ASP A 42 14.60 -4.41 16.36
CA ASP A 42 14.07 -3.22 15.71
C ASP A 42 13.62 -3.47 14.28
N VAL A 43 13.85 -4.67 13.71
CA VAL A 43 13.41 -4.98 12.35
C VAL A 43 12.06 -5.68 12.38
N VAL A 44 11.07 -5.12 11.71
CA VAL A 44 9.74 -5.71 11.54
C VAL A 44 9.43 -5.87 10.06
N THR A 45 9.05 -7.07 9.64
CA THR A 45 8.85 -7.39 8.22
C THR A 45 7.62 -8.24 7.98
N THR A 46 7.06 -8.12 6.79
CA THR A 46 6.18 -9.12 6.20
C THR A 46 6.57 -9.38 4.75
N SER A 47 6.19 -10.54 4.23
CA SER A 47 6.30 -10.85 2.81
C SER A 47 5.03 -11.57 2.37
N GLY A 48 4.37 -11.03 1.34
CA GLY A 48 3.16 -11.56 0.74
C GLY A 48 1.94 -11.49 1.65
N LEU A 49 1.79 -10.42 2.43
CA LEU A 49 0.55 -10.18 3.17
C LEU A 49 -0.59 -9.97 2.16
N SER A 50 -1.61 -10.81 2.21
CA SER A 50 -2.82 -10.64 1.41
C SER A 50 -3.80 -9.77 2.17
N ALA A 51 -4.44 -8.81 1.50
CA ALA A 51 -5.48 -7.98 2.10
C ALA A 51 -6.44 -7.46 1.02
N GLU A 52 -7.45 -6.70 1.44
CA GLU A 52 -8.33 -5.94 0.57
C GLU A 52 -8.15 -4.44 0.83
N LEU A 53 -7.95 -3.67 -0.24
CA LEU A 53 -7.93 -2.21 -0.23
C LEU A 53 -9.02 -1.71 -1.17
N LEU A 54 -9.91 -0.86 -0.65
CA LEU A 54 -11.08 -0.36 -1.37
C LEU A 54 -11.94 -1.51 -1.94
N GLN A 55 -12.16 -2.55 -1.11
CA GLN A 55 -12.92 -3.77 -1.43
C GLN A 55 -12.30 -4.65 -2.53
N GLN A 56 -11.01 -4.48 -2.81
CA GLN A 56 -10.33 -5.19 -3.88
C GLN A 56 -9.01 -5.81 -3.40
N PRO A 57 -8.66 -7.01 -3.86
CA PRO A 57 -7.52 -7.75 -3.35
C PRO A 57 -6.19 -7.06 -3.69
N ILE A 58 -5.27 -7.10 -2.73
CA ILE A 58 -3.89 -6.62 -2.86
C ILE A 58 -2.92 -7.61 -2.24
N SER A 59 -1.66 -7.52 -2.67
CA SER A 59 -0.51 -8.10 -1.97
C SER A 59 0.35 -6.96 -1.43
N LEU A 60 0.81 -7.09 -0.20
CA LEU A 60 1.61 -6.08 0.50
C LEU A 60 2.84 -6.71 1.12
N ASP A 61 3.97 -6.04 0.92
CA ASP A 61 5.19 -6.22 1.69
C ASP A 61 5.42 -4.95 2.51
N PHE A 62 5.94 -5.11 3.73
CA PHE A 62 6.46 -3.99 4.49
C PHE A 62 7.75 -4.37 5.19
N HIS A 63 8.62 -3.38 5.33
CA HIS A 63 9.86 -3.46 6.06
C HIS A 63 9.99 -2.22 6.92
N GLY A 64 10.18 -2.41 8.22
CA GLY A 64 10.52 -1.33 9.12
C GLY A 64 11.77 -1.65 9.92
N GLU A 65 12.54 -0.62 10.19
CA GLU A 65 13.78 -0.69 10.95
C GLU A 65 14.08 0.65 11.64
N SER A 66 14.92 0.60 12.68
CA SER A 66 15.38 1.83 13.32
C SER A 66 16.30 2.61 12.40
N ALA A 67 16.17 3.94 12.43
CA ALA A 67 17.01 4.87 11.69
C ALA A 67 17.80 5.76 12.66
N GLU A 68 18.74 6.57 12.14
CA GLU A 68 19.44 7.58 12.98
C GLU A 68 18.46 8.51 13.71
N GLN A 69 17.31 8.78 13.10
CA GLN A 69 16.20 9.54 13.68
C GLN A 69 14.89 8.78 13.45
N GLY A 70 14.36 8.23 14.55
CA GLY A 70 13.06 7.58 14.56
C GLY A 70 13.08 6.17 13.96
N TYR A 71 12.00 5.83 13.26
CA TYR A 71 11.76 4.51 12.69
C TYR A 71 11.27 4.63 11.26
N ASN A 72 11.96 3.98 10.33
CA ASN A 72 11.59 3.99 8.92
C ASN A 72 10.66 2.82 8.63
N VAL A 73 9.68 3.04 7.76
CA VAL A 73 8.81 1.99 7.23
C VAL A 73 8.69 2.19 5.72
N THR A 74 9.03 1.15 4.97
CA THR A 74 8.73 1.06 3.53
C THR A 74 7.62 0.05 3.33
N ILE A 75 6.62 0.41 2.54
CA ILE A 75 5.48 -0.44 2.19
C ILE A 75 5.40 -0.50 0.67
N ASN A 76 5.39 -1.71 0.13
CA ASN A 76 5.21 -1.97 -1.29
C ASN A 76 3.93 -2.77 -1.49
N THR A 77 3.07 -2.29 -2.38
CA THR A 77 1.77 -2.91 -2.62
C THR A 77 1.55 -3.12 -4.10
N LEU A 78 0.95 -4.26 -4.42
CA LEU A 78 0.56 -4.65 -5.76
C LEU A 78 -0.94 -4.94 -5.76
N GLY A 79 -1.63 -4.47 -6.79
CA GLY A 79 -3.04 -4.75 -6.98
C GLY A 79 -3.45 -4.63 -8.44
N ASP A 80 -4.70 -5.00 -8.69
CA ASP A 80 -5.37 -4.82 -9.98
C ASP A 80 -6.79 -4.34 -9.68
N TRP A 81 -7.01 -3.03 -9.84
CA TRP A 81 -8.30 -2.44 -9.52
C TRP A 81 -9.22 -2.45 -10.73
N ASP A 82 -10.38 -3.08 -10.57
CA ASP A 82 -11.57 -2.81 -11.36
C ASP A 82 -12.08 -1.38 -11.08
N VAL A 83 -12.62 -0.74 -12.12
CA VAL A 83 -13.15 0.63 -12.02
C VAL A 83 -14.46 0.68 -11.23
N GLU A 84 -15.32 -0.34 -11.34
CA GLU A 84 -16.66 -0.32 -10.76
C GLU A 84 -16.64 -0.17 -9.23
N PRO A 85 -15.85 -0.96 -8.46
CA PRO A 85 -15.78 -0.84 -7.01
C PRO A 85 -15.19 0.50 -6.53
N LEU A 86 -14.48 1.24 -7.40
CA LEU A 86 -13.86 2.53 -7.05
C LEU A 86 -14.85 3.71 -7.07
N LYS A 87 -16.04 3.54 -7.66
CA LYS A 87 -17.06 4.62 -7.80
C LYS A 87 -17.43 5.32 -6.50
N PRO A 88 -17.63 4.63 -5.35
CA PRO A 88 -17.95 5.28 -4.08
C PRO A 88 -16.81 6.15 -3.53
N TYR A 89 -15.57 5.86 -3.91
CA TYR A 89 -14.37 6.51 -3.38
C TYR A 89 -13.89 7.68 -4.26
N VAL A 90 -13.93 7.51 -5.59
CA VAL A 90 -13.49 8.54 -6.56
C VAL A 90 -14.66 9.41 -7.03
N GLY A 91 -15.86 8.83 -7.12
CA GLY A 91 -17.09 9.49 -7.55
C GLY A 91 -17.55 9.04 -8.95
N GLU A 92 -18.83 8.70 -9.06
CA GLU A 92 -19.48 8.28 -10.31
C GLU A 92 -19.28 9.27 -11.45
N ARG A 93 -19.30 10.58 -11.16
CA ARG A 93 -19.06 11.64 -12.16
C ARG A 93 -17.77 11.43 -12.96
N TRP A 94 -16.74 10.88 -12.31
CA TRP A 94 -15.42 10.67 -12.90
C TRP A 94 -15.28 9.28 -13.53
N LEU A 95 -15.88 8.27 -12.91
CA LEU A 95 -15.69 6.88 -13.33
C LEU A 95 -16.78 6.37 -14.27
N ASN A 96 -17.92 7.06 -14.45
CA ASN A 96 -18.99 6.61 -15.35
C ASN A 96 -18.58 6.53 -16.84
N LEU A 97 -17.53 7.25 -17.23
CA LEU A 97 -16.98 7.20 -18.59
C LEU A 97 -15.71 6.36 -18.68
N VAL A 98 -15.31 5.67 -17.62
CA VAL A 98 -14.13 4.82 -17.56
C VAL A 98 -14.58 3.39 -17.25
N SER A 99 -13.98 2.40 -17.90
CA SER A 99 -14.31 1.00 -17.63
C SER A 99 -13.10 0.10 -17.82
N GLY A 100 -13.22 -1.14 -17.32
CA GLY A 100 -12.13 -2.12 -17.28
C GLY A 100 -11.44 -2.11 -15.92
N HIS A 101 -10.16 -2.45 -15.94
CA HIS A 101 -9.32 -2.56 -14.76
C HIS A 101 -7.91 -2.09 -15.04
N ALA A 102 -7.13 -1.86 -13.99
CA ALA A 102 -5.75 -1.43 -14.10
C ALA A 102 -4.88 -2.13 -13.05
N PRO A 103 -3.84 -2.87 -13.46
CA PRO A 103 -2.75 -3.26 -12.58
C PRO A 103 -2.00 -2.02 -12.11
N TRP A 104 -1.67 -2.00 -10.83
CA TRP A 104 -0.93 -0.91 -10.22
C TRP A 104 0.06 -1.40 -9.18
N GLN A 105 1.07 -0.57 -8.93
CA GLN A 105 1.92 -0.66 -7.76
C GLN A 105 1.79 0.63 -6.95
N MET A 106 1.88 0.52 -5.64
CA MET A 106 1.96 1.67 -4.76
C MET A 106 3.08 1.47 -3.74
N ASP A 107 3.95 2.47 -3.67
CA ASP A 107 5.13 2.52 -2.83
C ASP A 107 4.95 3.65 -1.82
N ILE A 108 5.18 3.34 -0.54
CA ILE A 108 5.07 4.30 0.56
C ILE A 108 6.33 4.24 1.40
N ASP A 109 6.96 5.38 1.60
CA ASP A 109 8.05 5.58 2.55
C ASP A 109 7.53 6.45 3.70
N LEU A 110 7.62 5.95 4.92
CA LEU A 110 7.16 6.58 6.14
C LEU A 110 8.33 6.72 7.11
N GLN A 111 8.49 7.90 7.69
CA GLN A 111 9.41 8.15 8.79
C GLN A 111 8.61 8.51 10.03
N LEU A 112 8.62 7.61 11.02
CA LEU A 112 8.00 7.81 12.31
C LEU A 112 9.00 8.52 13.23
N ASN A 113 8.61 9.65 13.80
CA ASN A 113 9.44 10.43 14.73
C ASN A 113 8.85 10.36 16.15
N ASP A 114 9.60 10.85 17.15
CA ASP A 114 9.10 10.97 18.53
C ASP A 114 7.79 11.78 18.61
N VAL A 115 7.64 12.75 17.70
CA VAL A 115 6.42 13.54 17.52
C VAL A 115 6.08 13.60 16.03
N GLY A 116 4.99 12.94 15.65
CA GLY A 116 4.48 12.94 14.29
C GLY A 116 5.22 11.99 13.34
N PHE A 117 4.95 12.16 12.06
CA PHE A 117 5.51 11.35 10.98
C PHE A 117 5.66 12.20 9.72
N THR A 118 6.46 11.72 8.78
CA THR A 118 6.42 12.19 7.39
C THR A 118 6.21 11.00 6.48
N TYR A 119 5.55 11.21 5.34
CA TYR A 119 5.38 10.16 4.33
C TYR A 119 5.57 10.68 2.92
N GLN A 120 5.96 9.76 2.04
CA GLN A 120 5.93 9.91 0.59
C GLN A 120 5.24 8.69 0.00
N LEU A 121 4.29 8.93 -0.90
CA LEU A 121 3.51 7.91 -1.57
C LEU A 121 3.59 8.12 -3.08
N GLU A 122 3.76 7.03 -3.80
CA GLU A 122 3.67 6.97 -5.26
C GLU A 122 2.78 5.81 -5.69
N VAL A 123 1.86 6.05 -6.63
CA VAL A 123 1.05 5.02 -7.29
C VAL A 123 1.33 5.08 -8.78
N LEU A 124 1.63 3.92 -9.38
CA LEU A 124 1.81 3.76 -10.82
C LEU A 124 0.84 2.72 -11.35
N ALA A 125 -0.07 3.12 -12.24
CA ALA A 125 -1.08 2.25 -12.83
C ALA A 125 -0.89 2.08 -14.35
N GLN A 126 -0.97 0.85 -14.82
CA GLN A 126 -0.93 0.51 -16.26
C GLN A 126 -2.34 0.57 -16.85
N LEU A 127 -2.56 1.50 -17.78
CA LEU A 127 -3.91 1.82 -18.28
C LEU A 127 -4.28 1.07 -19.56
N ASN A 128 -3.47 0.12 -20.01
CA ASN A 128 -3.72 -0.62 -21.25
C ASN A 128 -4.95 -1.53 -21.19
N ARG A 129 -5.48 -1.80 -20.00
CA ARG A 129 -6.71 -2.56 -19.77
C ARG A 129 -7.93 -1.69 -19.45
N LEU A 130 -7.78 -0.37 -19.54
CA LEU A 130 -8.86 0.60 -19.38
C LEU A 130 -9.39 1.12 -20.71
N ALA A 131 -10.69 1.40 -20.74
CA ALA A 131 -11.33 2.25 -21.74
C ALA A 131 -11.73 3.59 -21.08
N SER A 132 -11.64 4.67 -21.84
CA SER A 132 -12.14 5.99 -21.46
C SER A 132 -12.95 6.59 -22.60
N GLN A 133 -14.20 6.93 -22.30
CA GLN A 133 -15.15 7.58 -23.20
C GLN A 133 -15.12 9.11 -23.05
N TYR A 134 -14.17 9.66 -22.27
CA TYR A 134 -13.96 11.10 -22.22
C TYR A 134 -13.59 11.66 -23.60
N PRO A 135 -13.91 12.93 -23.90
CA PRO A 135 -13.40 13.59 -25.09
C PRO A 135 -11.86 13.66 -25.10
N TYR A 136 -11.30 14.00 -26.26
CA TYR A 136 -9.89 14.36 -26.36
C TYR A 136 -9.51 15.40 -25.27
N PRO A 137 -8.38 15.23 -24.57
CA PRO A 137 -7.31 14.27 -24.81
C PRO A 137 -7.40 12.96 -24.02
N LEU A 138 -8.50 12.73 -23.28
CA LEU A 138 -8.62 11.58 -22.36
C LEU A 138 -9.35 10.38 -22.97
N ALA A 139 -9.83 10.48 -24.21
CA ALA A 139 -10.38 9.35 -24.96
C ALA A 139 -9.35 8.23 -25.07
N LYS A 140 -9.74 6.99 -24.74
CA LYS A 140 -8.83 5.84 -24.75
C LYS A 140 -9.57 4.54 -25.03
N LYS A 141 -8.98 3.66 -25.84
CA LYS A 141 -9.47 2.29 -26.05
C LYS A 141 -8.61 1.28 -25.30
N ILE A 142 -9.21 0.14 -24.96
CA ILE A 142 -8.48 -1.02 -24.43
C ILE A 142 -7.39 -1.43 -25.42
N GLY A 143 -6.22 -1.77 -24.89
CA GLY A 143 -5.02 -2.15 -25.64
C GLY A 143 -4.11 -0.98 -25.99
N GLU A 144 -4.59 0.27 -25.94
CA GLU A 144 -3.72 1.43 -26.10
C GLU A 144 -2.80 1.56 -24.88
N SER A 145 -1.49 1.77 -25.07
CA SER A 145 -0.57 1.99 -23.94
C SER A 145 -0.90 3.29 -23.19
N GLY A 146 -0.62 3.32 -21.89
CA GLY A 146 -0.78 4.50 -21.06
C GLY A 146 -0.44 4.19 -19.61
N GLN A 147 0.05 5.20 -18.89
CA GLN A 147 0.35 5.10 -17.47
C GLN A 147 -0.28 6.27 -16.73
N ALA A 148 -0.84 6.01 -15.55
CA ALA A 148 -1.18 7.04 -14.59
C ALA A 148 -0.17 7.01 -13.44
N LYS A 149 0.22 8.20 -12.99
CA LYS A 149 1.09 8.38 -11.82
C LYS A 149 0.39 9.33 -10.85
N LEU A 150 0.32 8.92 -9.59
CA LEU A 150 -0.14 9.75 -8.48
C LEU A 150 0.97 9.82 -7.44
N GLN A 151 1.21 11.01 -6.90
CA GLN A 151 2.17 11.22 -5.83
C GLN A 151 1.53 12.06 -4.73
N ALA A 152 1.83 11.75 -3.48
CA ALA A 152 1.43 12.51 -2.31
C ALA A 152 2.56 12.50 -1.27
N SER A 153 2.62 13.54 -0.44
CA SER A 153 3.57 13.62 0.66
C SER A 153 2.98 14.48 1.79
N GLY A 154 3.39 14.21 3.02
CA GLY A 154 2.95 14.97 4.20
C GLY A 154 3.86 14.78 5.39
#